data_AF-A0A3S1R5H0-F1
#
_entry.id   AF-A0A3S1R5H0-F1
#
_cell.length_a   1.000
_cell.length_b   1.000
_cell.length_c   1.000
_cell.angle_alpha   90.00
_cell.angle_beta   90.00
_cell.angle_gamma   90.00
#
_symmetry.space_group_name_H-M   'P 1'
#
loop_
_entity.id
_entity.type
_entity.pdbx_description
1 polymer ?
#
loop_
_entity_poly.entity_id
_entity_poly.type
_entity_poly.pdbx_seq_one_letter_code
_entity_poly.pdbx_strand_id
1 'polypeptide(L)' 'MRRNDKLTTIGFDADDTLWQNEQFFRLTEKRFAAMLVDHGEAEHISARLLEAERRNLAVYG' A
#
# COMPACT_ATOMS: atom_id res chain seq x y z
N MET A 1 -22.62 27.18 16.04
CA MET A 1 -22.18 26.14 15.08
C MET A 1 -23.42 25.62 14.37
N ARG A 2 -23.62 25.95 13.09
CA ARG A 2 -24.80 25.48 12.35
C ARG A 2 -24.63 23.98 12.08
N ARG A 3 -25.54 23.14 12.60
CA ARG A 3 -25.67 21.75 12.14
C ARG A 3 -26.24 21.80 10.73
N ASN A 4 -25.55 21.15 9.81
CA ASN A 4 -26.03 20.99 8.45
C ASN A 4 -26.84 19.69 8.42
N ASP A 5 -28.15 19.79 8.64
CA ASP A 5 -29.08 18.65 8.81
C ASP A 5 -29.27 17.79 7.53
N LYS A 6 -28.40 17.95 6.53
CA LYS A 6 -28.41 17.22 5.25
C LYS A 6 -27.18 16.32 5.03
N LEU A 7 -26.15 16.39 5.87
CA LEU A 7 -25.00 15.50 5.77
C LEU A 7 -25.29 14.20 6.52
N THR A 8 -25.63 13.15 5.79
CA THR A 8 -25.99 11.84 6.37
C THR A 8 -24.83 10.86 6.43
N THR A 9 -23.74 11.11 5.69
CA THR A 9 -22.63 10.16 5.58
C THR A 9 -21.31 10.89 5.36
N ILE A 10 -20.26 10.41 6.03
CA ILE A 10 -18.87 10.79 5.81
C ILE A 10 -18.08 9.49 5.63
N GLY A 11 -17.41 9.37 4.49
CA GLY A 11 -16.45 8.31 4.25
C GLY A 11 -15.06 8.77 4.67
N PHE A 12 -14.35 7.91 5.38
CA PHE A 12 -12.92 8.09 5.63
C PHE A 12 -12.20 7.03 4.81
N ASP A 13 -11.15 7.47 4.14
CA ASP A 13 -10.13 6.54 3.65
C ASP A 13 -9.50 5.83 4.84
N ALA A 14 -8.96 4.64 4.62
CA ALA A 14 -8.50 3.75 5.68
C ALA A 14 -7.00 3.92 5.93
N ASP A 15 -6.19 3.47 4.97
CA ASP A 15 -4.73 3.49 5.06
C ASP A 15 -4.19 4.93 5.02
N ASP A 16 -3.25 5.23 5.90
CA ASP A 16 -2.65 6.54 6.13
C ASP A 16 -3.64 7.69 6.46
N THR A 17 -4.92 7.36 6.66
CA THR A 17 -5.98 8.27 7.15
C THR A 17 -6.48 7.86 8.54
N LEU A 18 -6.94 6.61 8.72
CA LEU A 18 -7.37 6.08 10.01
C LEU A 18 -6.21 5.44 10.79
N TRP A 19 -5.23 4.86 10.10
CA TRP A 19 -4.02 4.28 10.70
C TRP A 19 -2.83 4.42 9.76
N GLN A 20 -1.62 4.31 10.31
CA GLN A 20 -0.39 4.37 9.53
C GLN A 20 -0.14 3.04 8.80
N ASN A 21 0.07 3.09 7.49
CA ASN A 21 0.25 1.90 6.65
C ASN A 21 1.56 1.96 5.84
N GLU A 22 1.84 3.07 5.17
CA GLU A 22 2.94 3.18 4.18
C GLU A 22 4.32 2.80 4.73
N GLN A 23 4.62 3.16 5.99
CA GLN A 23 5.90 2.80 6.60
C GLN A 23 6.07 1.28 6.78
N PHE A 24 5.00 0.57 7.14
CA PHE A 24 5.02 -0.88 7.28
C PHE A 24 5.11 -1.56 5.92
N PHE A 25 4.43 -1.01 4.92
CA PHE A 25 4.51 -1.49 3.54
C PHE A 25 5.96 -1.44 3.02
N ARG A 26 6.60 -0.26 3.11
CA ARG A 26 8.01 -0.09 2.69
C ARG A 26 9.00 -0.96 3.46
N LEU A 27 8.80 -1.10 4.77
CA LEU A 27 9.65 -1.97 5.60
C LEU A 27 9.53 -3.44 5.15
N THR A 28 8.32 -3.88 4.82
CA THR A 28 8.05 -5.24 4.35
C THR A 28 8.64 -5.48 2.98
N GLU A 29 8.46 -4.53 2.04
CA GLU A 29 9.07 -4.59 0.71
C GLU A 29 10.60 -4.72 0.77
N LYS A 30 11.25 -3.89 1.60
CA LYS A 30 12.71 -3.96 1.78
C LYS A 30 13.17 -5.32 2.31
N ARG A 31 12.43 -5.89 3.28
CA ARG A 31 12.72 -7.22 3.83
C ARG A 31 12.50 -8.31 2.79
N PHE A 32 11.45 -8.19 1.99
CA PHE A 32 11.17 -9.11 0.89
C PHE A 32 12.29 -9.12 -0.14
N ALA A 33 12.75 -7.94 -0.59
CA ALA A 33 13.88 -7.83 -1.50
C ALA A 33 15.16 -8.45 -0.90
N ALA A 34 15.43 -8.21 0.39
CA ALA A 34 16.58 -8.79 1.07
C ALA A 34 16.53 -10.33 1.14
N MET A 35 15.34 -10.94 1.27
CA MET A 35 15.19 -12.41 1.24
C MET A 35 15.49 -13.01 -0.14
N LEU A 36 15.46 -12.20 -1.20
CA LEU A 36 15.63 -12.65 -2.58
C LEU A 36 16.99 -12.25 -3.19
N VAL A 37 17.93 -11.77 -2.38
CA VAL A 37 19.23 -11.25 -2.86
C VAL A 37 20.02 -12.28 -3.70
N ASP A 38 19.93 -13.57 -3.38
CA ASP A 38 20.60 -14.63 -4.14
C ASP A 38 19.93 -14.92 -5.51
N HIS A 39 18.79 -14.29 -5.78
CA HIS A 39 17.99 -14.50 -6.99
C HIS A 39 17.97 -13.28 -7.92
N GLY A 40 18.61 -12.17 -7.55
CA GLY A 40 18.76 -11.00 -8.41
C GLY A 40 19.10 -9.71 -7.67
N GLU A 41 19.43 -8.68 -8.44
CA GLU A 41 19.68 -7.34 -7.91
C GLU A 41 18.41 -6.73 -7.31
N ALA A 42 18.59 -5.94 -6.25
CA ALA A 42 17.48 -5.36 -5.50
C ALA A 42 16.55 -4.51 -6.39
N GLU A 43 17.10 -3.69 -7.29
CA GLU A 43 16.30 -2.89 -8.22
C GLU A 43 15.46 -3.77 -9.16
N HIS A 44 16.01 -4.91 -9.61
CA HIS A 44 15.29 -5.83 -10.48
C HIS A 44 14.14 -6.52 -9.72
N ILE A 45 14.38 -6.94 -8.48
CA ILE A 45 13.37 -7.56 -7.62
C ILE A 45 12.24 -6.58 -7.32
N SER A 46 12.55 -5.34 -6.92
CA SER A 46 11.53 -4.31 -6.67
C SER A 46 10.71 -3.98 -7.92
N ALA A 47 11.35 -3.87 -9.10
CA ALA A 47 10.62 -3.64 -10.35
C ALA A 47 9.65 -4.79 -10.66
N ARG A 48 10.06 -6.04 -10.43
CA ARG A 48 9.20 -7.22 -10.62
C ARG A 48 8.06 -7.29 -9.61
N LEU A 49 8.30 -6.87 -8.37
CA LEU A 49 7.29 -6.78 -7.32
C LEU A 49 6.23 -5.73 -7.66
N LEU A 50 6.63 -4.53 -8.08
CA LEU A 50 5.71 -3.49 -8.53
C LEU A 50 4.81 -3.97 -9.68
N GLU A 51 5.38 -4.68 -10.65
CA GLU A 51 4.57 -5.26 -11.73
C GLU A 51 3.59 -6.34 -11.24
N ALA A 52 3.91 -7.07 -10.17
CA ALA A 52 2.96 -7.98 -9.54
C ALA A 52 1.84 -7.23 -8.80
N GLU A 53 2.18 -6.19 -8.04
CA GLU A 53 1.21 -5.33 -7.35
C GLU A 53 0.21 -4.72 -8.34
N ARG A 54 0.70 -4.17 -9.46
CA ARG A 54 -0.15 -3.58 -10.50
C ARG A 54 -1.13 -4.59 -11.10
N ARG A 55 -0.70 -5.83 -11.33
CA ARG A 55 -1.60 -6.90 -11.81
C ARG A 55 -2.65 -7.28 -10.75
N ASN A 56 -2.29 -7.19 -9.48
CA ASN A 56 -3.13 -7.57 -8.35
C ASN A 56 -4.17 -6.51 -7.98
N LEU A 57 -4.01 -5.25 -8.41
CA LEU A 57 -4.97 -4.17 -8.16
C LEU A 57 -6.40 -4.52 -8.58
N ALA A 58 -6.59 -5.28 -9.67
CA ALA A 58 -7.94 -5.65 -10.12
C ALA A 58 -8.67 -6.61 -9.17
N VAL A 59 -7.94 -7.29 -8.27
CA VAL A 59 -8.48 -8.30 -7.35
C VAL A 59 -8.53 -7.78 -5.92
N TYR A 60 -7.54 -6.99 -5.52
CA TYR A 60 -7.33 -6.55 -4.15
C TYR A 60 -7.42 -5.02 -3.96
N GLY A 61 -7.58 -4.26 -5.04
CA GLY A 61 -7.67 -2.78 -5.04
C GLY A 61 -9.06 -2.28 -5.35
#